data_AF-A0A2N3EBB0-F1
#
_entry.id   AF-A0A2N3EBB0-F1
#
_cell.length_a   1.000
_cell.length_b   1.000
_cell.length_c   1.000
_cell.angle_alpha   90.00
_cell.angle_beta   90.00
_cell.angle_gamma   90.00
#
_symmetry.space_group_name_H-M   'P 1'
#
loop_
_entity.id
_entity.type
_entity.pdbx_description
1 polymer ?
#
loop_
_entity_poly.entity_id
_entity_poly.type
_entity_poly.pdbx_seq_one_letter_code
_entity_poly.pdbx_strand_id
1 'polypeptide(L)'
;MIEVHHYAIRAGSREALLDKLEAAQVGKTRPFVAPDENGDRQVDPSRIRYPYEEMTAAVFNSETGDEITPSEPTGDWLCEVWLTEPDAELAAMAEPI
;
A
#
# COMPACT_ATOMS: atom_id res chain seq x y z
N MET A 1 1.82 15.10 19.90
CA MET A 1 1.42 14.64 18.55
C MET A 1 2.27 13.41 18.27
N ILE A 2 1.64 12.27 17.96
CA ILE A 2 2.40 11.08 17.53
C ILE A 2 2.74 11.32 16.07
N GLU A 3 4.03 11.31 15.73
CA GLU A 3 4.46 11.34 14.33
C GLU A 3 4.06 10.01 13.69
N VAL A 4 3.35 10.08 12.57
CA VAL A 4 2.94 8.91 11.80
C VAL A 4 3.70 8.94 10.48
N HIS A 5 4.52 7.92 10.26
CA HIS A 5 5.23 7.70 9.02
C HIS A 5 4.33 6.94 8.07
N HIS A 6 4.11 7.51 6.89
CA HIS A 6 3.32 6.91 5.83
C HIS A 6 4.23 6.40 4.71
N TYR A 7 4.08 5.13 4.34
CA TYR A 7 4.80 4.49 3.27
C TYR A 7 3.81 3.90 2.26
N ALA A 8 3.88 4.36 1.01
CA ALA A 8 3.11 3.79 -0.09
C ALA A 8 4.01 2.85 -0.89
N ILE A 9 3.65 1.57 -0.95
CA ILE A 9 4.39 0.53 -1.68
C ILE A 9 3.59 0.15 -2.91
N ARG A 10 4.20 0.18 -4.09
CA ARG A 10 3.60 -0.26 -5.36
C ARG A 10 4.22 -1.56 -5.85
N ALA A 11 3.45 -2.43 -6.49
CA ALA A 11 3.98 -3.55 -7.28
C ALA A 11 2.99 -3.99 -8.37
N GLY A 12 3.47 -4.64 -9.44
CA GLY A 12 2.64 -5.11 -10.55
C GLY A 12 1.67 -6.27 -10.23
N SER A 13 1.63 -6.74 -8.97
CA SER A 13 0.64 -7.72 -8.52
C SER A 13 0.47 -7.70 -7.00
N ARG A 14 -0.68 -8.18 -6.52
CA ARG A 14 -0.93 -8.41 -5.09
C ARG A 14 0.14 -9.28 -4.44
N GLU A 15 0.58 -10.35 -5.10
CA GLU A 15 1.60 -11.26 -4.56
C GLU A 15 2.96 -10.58 -4.44
N ALA A 16 3.35 -9.78 -5.44
CA ALA A 16 4.60 -9.03 -5.40
C ALA A 16 4.61 -7.98 -4.27
N LEU A 17 3.45 -7.39 -3.93
CA LEU A 17 3.32 -6.53 -2.75
C LEU A 17 3.52 -7.31 -1.46
N LEU A 18 2.91 -8.48 -1.33
CA LEU A 18 3.05 -9.33 -0.14
C LEU A 18 4.51 -9.77 0.03
N ASP A 19 5.19 -10.16 -1.06
CA ASP A 19 6.61 -10.53 -1.04
C ASP A 19 7.49 -9.36 -0.56
N LYS A 20 7.21 -8.13 -1.02
CA LYS A 20 7.92 -6.92 -0.55
C LYS A 20 7.70 -6.68 0.95
N LEU A 21 6.47 -6.82 1.45
CA LEU A 21 6.16 -6.65 2.86
C LEU A 21 6.79 -7.75 3.72
N GLU A 22 6.82 -8.99 3.23
CA GLU A 22 7.49 -10.12 3.88
C GLU A 22 9.01 -9.95 3.92
N ALA A 23 9.62 -9.41 2.87
CA ALA A 23 11.03 -9.05 2.89
C ALA A 23 11.29 -7.91 3.89
N ALA A 24 10.42 -6.89 3.91
CA ALA A 24 10.54 -5.76 4.82
C ALA A 24 10.38 -6.16 6.29
N GLN A 25 9.62 -7.20 6.63
CA GLN A 25 9.39 -7.58 8.04
C GLN A 25 10.51 -8.41 8.67
N VAL A 26 11.53 -8.82 7.91
CA VAL A 26 12.64 -9.63 8.43
C VAL A 26 13.33 -8.92 9.59
N GLY A 27 13.40 -9.57 10.75
CA GLY A 27 14.02 -9.02 11.96
C GLY A 27 13.14 -8.05 12.76
N LYS A 28 11.89 -7.81 12.35
CA LYS A 28 10.95 -6.95 13.08
C LYS A 28 10.14 -7.72 14.10
N THR A 29 9.91 -7.13 15.27
CA THR A 29 9.12 -7.74 16.35
C THR A 29 7.65 -7.89 16.00
N ARG A 30 7.12 -6.97 15.18
CA ARG A 30 5.73 -7.00 14.72
C ARG A 30 5.70 -7.22 13.20
N PRO A 31 5.31 -8.40 12.71
CA PRO A 31 5.21 -8.65 11.28
C PRO A 31 4.16 -7.74 10.63
N PHE A 32 4.33 -7.50 9.34
CA PHE A 32 3.38 -6.82 8.47
C PHE A 32 2.43 -7.80 7.80
N VAL A 33 2.93 -8.98 7.47
CA VAL A 33 2.23 -10.11 6.86
C VAL A 33 2.35 -11.31 7.78
N ALA A 34 1.21 -11.91 8.11
CA ALA A 34 1.13 -13.14 8.86
C ALA A 34 0.18 -14.12 8.15
N PRO A 35 0.38 -15.44 8.27
CA PRO A 35 -0.58 -16.41 7.79
C PRO A 35 -1.87 -16.32 8.60
N ASP A 36 -3.02 -16.41 7.92
CA ASP A 36 -4.33 -16.56 8.55
C ASP A 36 -4.56 -18.02 9.01
N GLU A 37 -5.77 -18.32 9.51
CA GLU A 37 -6.15 -19.66 9.96
C GLU A 37 -6.15 -20.71 8.82
N ASN A 38 -6.19 -20.28 7.56
CA ASN A 38 -6.16 -21.13 6.36
C ASN A 38 -4.75 -21.25 5.76
N GLY A 39 -3.77 -20.50 6.28
CA GLY A 39 -2.42 -20.42 5.74
C GLY A 39 -2.25 -19.38 4.63
N ASP A 40 -3.27 -18.55 4.37
CA ASP A 40 -3.22 -17.44 3.42
C ASP A 40 -2.47 -16.24 4.01
N ARG A 41 -1.70 -15.55 3.18
CA ARG A 41 -0.97 -14.33 3.59
C ARG A 41 -1.94 -13.18 3.83
N GLN A 42 -1.98 -12.70 5.08
CA GLN A 42 -2.81 -11.58 5.51
C GLN A 42 -1.95 -10.43 6.06
N VAL A 43 -2.26 -9.20 5.64
CA VAL A 43 -1.61 -7.99 6.16
C VAL A 43 -2.22 -7.57 7.49
N ASP A 44 -1.45 -6.92 8.36
CA ASP A 44 -1.93 -6.34 9.62
C ASP A 44 -2.86 -5.14 9.35
N PRO A 45 -4.20 -5.30 9.51
CA PRO A 45 -5.15 -4.25 9.15
C PRO A 45 -5.10 -3.03 10.10
N SER A 46 -4.40 -3.12 11.23
CA SER A 46 -4.26 -2.00 12.17
C SER A 46 -3.27 -0.94 11.69
N ARG A 47 -2.38 -1.30 10.77
CA ARG A 47 -1.29 -0.45 10.27
C ARG A 47 -1.22 -0.40 8.76
N ILE A 48 -1.89 -1.32 8.07
CA ILE A 48 -1.74 -1.53 6.64
C ILE A 48 -3.11 -1.48 5.98
N ARG A 49 -3.26 -0.62 4.98
CA ARG A 49 -4.39 -0.70 4.06
C ARG A 49 -4.16 -1.87 3.14
N TYR A 50 -5.13 -2.77 3.12
CA TYR A 50 -5.10 -3.98 2.31
C TYR A 50 -4.71 -3.66 0.87
N PRO A 51 -3.82 -4.45 0.23
CA PRO A 51 -3.43 -4.23 -1.16
C PRO A 51 -4.64 -4.01 -2.07
N TYR A 52 -4.61 -2.93 -2.85
CA TYR A 52 -5.69 -2.56 -3.76
C TYR A 52 -5.13 -2.21 -5.14
N GLU A 53 -5.91 -2.43 -6.19
CA GLU A 53 -5.55 -2.00 -7.54
C GLU A 53 -5.44 -0.48 -7.59
N GLU A 54 -4.30 0.00 -8.10
CA GLU A 54 -4.09 1.42 -8.28
C GLU A 54 -4.94 1.92 -9.45
N MET A 55 -5.73 2.96 -9.19
CA MET A 55 -6.61 3.59 -10.16
C MET A 55 -6.02 4.95 -10.57
N THR A 56 -6.14 5.29 -11.84
CA THR A 56 -5.87 6.65 -12.32
C THR A 56 -6.86 7.64 -11.70
N ALA A 57 -6.43 8.89 -11.53
CA ALA A 57 -7.33 9.95 -11.06
C ALA A 57 -8.37 10.28 -12.15
N ALA A 58 -9.65 10.25 -11.79
CA ALA A 58 -10.70 10.76 -12.66
C ALA A 58 -10.47 12.25 -12.92
N VAL A 59 -10.59 12.66 -14.18
CA VAL A 59 -10.43 14.05 -14.61
C VAL A 59 -11.82 14.65 -14.76
N PHE A 60 -12.09 15.71 -14.01
CA PHE A 60 -13.35 16.45 -14.08
C PHE A 60 -13.14 17.80 -14.78
N ASN A 61 -14.15 18.23 -15.51
CA ASN A 61 -14.22 19.57 -16.05
C ASN A 61 -14.37 20.57 -14.89
N SER A 62 -13.44 21.51 -14.75
CA SER A 62 -13.48 22.47 -13.64
C SER A 62 -14.60 23.50 -13.73
N GLU A 63 -15.16 23.74 -14.92
CA GLU A 63 -16.25 24.70 -15.13
C GLU A 63 -17.63 24.06 -14.99
N THR A 64 -17.80 22.81 -15.46
CA THR A 64 -19.11 22.14 -15.47
C THR A 64 -19.27 21.05 -14.40
N GLY A 65 -18.15 20.54 -13.86
CA GLY A 65 -18.15 19.42 -12.92
C GLY A 65 -18.36 18.05 -13.57
N ASP A 66 -18.49 17.98 -14.90
CA ASP A 66 -18.67 16.72 -15.61
C ASP A 66 -17.37 15.91 -15.65
N GLU A 67 -17.49 14.58 -15.53
CA GLU A 67 -16.37 13.67 -15.73
C GLU A 67 -15.93 13.66 -17.20
N ILE A 68 -14.66 13.97 -17.44
CA ILE A 68 -14.03 13.94 -18.77
C ILE A 68 -13.34 12.59 -18.98
N THR A 69 -12.68 12.08 -17.96
CA THR A 69 -11.94 10.81 -18.03
C THR A 69 -12.22 10.02 -16.74
N PRO A 70 -12.77 8.80 -16.85
CA PRO A 70 -13.01 7.96 -15.68
C PRO A 70 -11.69 7.49 -15.07
N SER A 71 -11.74 7.10 -13.79
CA SER A 71 -10.66 6.35 -13.17
C SER A 71 -10.55 4.96 -13.80
N GLU A 72 -9.36 4.59 -14.24
CA GLU A 72 -9.03 3.29 -14.86
C GLU A 72 -7.92 2.58 -14.07
N PRO A 73 -7.89 1.23 -14.05
CA PRO A 73 -6.81 0.49 -13.43
C PRO A 73 -5.49 0.78 -14.15
N THR A 74 -4.45 1.13 -13.40
CA THR A 74 -3.10 1.33 -13.94
C THR A 74 -2.41 0.01 -14.30
N GLY A 75 -2.87 -1.11 -13.72
CA GLY A 75 -2.21 -2.41 -13.77
C GLY A 75 -1.26 -2.66 -12.59
N ASP A 76 -1.02 -1.64 -11.76
CA ASP A 76 -0.27 -1.76 -10.53
C ASP A 76 -1.19 -1.96 -9.31
N TRP A 77 -0.62 -2.49 -8.25
CA TRP A 77 -1.23 -2.60 -6.94
C TRP A 77 -0.49 -1.71 -5.95
N LEU A 78 -1.26 -1.07 -5.06
CA LEU A 78 -0.75 -0.24 -3.98
C LEU A 78 -1.06 -0.85 -2.61
N CYS A 79 -0.17 -0.57 -1.66
CA CYS A 79 -0.35 -0.83 -0.25
C CYS A 79 0.17 0.36 0.57
N GLU A 80 -0.67 0.87 1.46
CA GLU A 80 -0.33 2.00 2.34
C GLU A 80 -0.04 1.48 3.75
N VAL A 81 1.09 1.86 4.32
CA VAL A 81 1.54 1.44 5.65
C VAL A 81 1.76 2.67 6.54
N TRP A 82 1.11 2.69 7.70
CA TRP A 82 1.24 3.73 8.72
C TRP A 82 1.92 3.19 9.97
N LEU A 83 3.06 3.78 10.33
CA LEU A 83 3.85 3.41 11.50
C LEU A 83 4.11 4.61 12.40
N THR A 84 4.20 4.36 13.70
CA THR A 84 4.56 5.37 14.71
C THR A 84 6.07 5.54 14.86
N GLU A 85 6.85 4.66 14.24
CA GLU A 85 8.32 4.69 14.21
C GLU A 85 8.76 4.57 12.75
N PRO A 86 9.87 5.24 12.36
CA PRO A 86 10.35 5.19 11.00
C PRO A 86 10.92 3.80 10.67
N ASP A 87 10.76 3.41 9.42
CA ASP A 87 11.14 2.10 8.93
C ASP A 87 12.02 2.25 7.67
N ALA A 88 13.30 1.89 7.79
CA ALA A 88 14.27 2.06 6.70
C ALA A 88 13.98 1.16 5.49
N GLU A 89 13.48 -0.06 5.74
CA GLU A 89 13.16 -1.02 4.69
C GLU A 89 11.93 -0.54 3.90
N LEU A 90 10.87 -0.12 4.59
CA LEU A 90 9.70 0.46 3.92
C LEU A 90 10.05 1.79 3.23
N ALA A 91 10.88 2.63 3.84
CA ALA A 91 11.34 3.87 3.23
C ALA A 91 12.13 3.64 1.92
N ALA A 92 12.92 2.57 1.85
CA ALA A 92 13.66 2.21 0.64
C ALA A 92 12.76 1.66 -0.48
N MET A 93 11.59 1.11 -0.13
CA MET A 93 10.62 0.56 -1.07
C MET A 93 9.48 1.53 -1.41
N ALA A 94 9.31 2.59 -0.63
CA ALA A 94 8.21 3.52 -0.77
C ALA A 94 8.35 4.36 -2.04
N GLU A 95 7.23 4.51 -2.73
CA GLU A 95 7.11 5.41 -3.87
C GLU A 95 6.37 6.68 -3.48
N PRO A 96 6.70 7.83 -4.11
CA PRO A 96 5.89 9.03 -3.98
C PRO A 96 4.49 8.77 -4.55
N ILE A 97 3.47 9.12 -3.77
CA ILE A 97 2.05 9.14 -4.18
C ILE A 97 1.56 10.58 -4.36
#